data_AF-A0A923AJR7-F1
#
_entry.id   AF-A0A923AJR7-F1
#
_cell.length_a   1.000
_cell.length_b   1.000
_cell.length_c   1.000
_cell.angle_alpha   90.00
_cell.angle_beta   90.00
_cell.angle_gamma   90.00
#
_symmetry.space_group_name_H-M   'P 1'
#
loop_
_entity.id
_entity.type
_entity.pdbx_description
1 polymer ?
#
loop_
_entity_poly.entity_id
_entity_poly.type
_entity_poly.pdbx_seq_one_letter_code
_entity_poly.pdbx_strand_id
1 'polypeptide(L)' 'MAGSATDWISLAEAAEILAAANVRFRPTTIGTWARTGKLQSIKLGGRRFVRRGEVKALIAPPRRVRADHLQPGLFEDLRG' A
#
# COMPACT_ATOMS: atom_id res chain seq x y z
N MET A 1 -10.64 -0.15 -12.69
CA MET A 1 -10.61 1.31 -12.44
C MET A 1 -9.26 1.83 -12.88
N ALA A 2 -9.19 2.66 -13.91
CA ALA A 2 -7.94 3.22 -14.41
C ALA A 2 -7.36 4.19 -13.38
N GLY A 3 -6.20 3.86 -12.83
CA GLY A 3 -5.50 4.74 -11.90
C GLY A 3 -5.01 5.97 -12.67
N SER A 4 -5.61 7.13 -12.39
CA SER A 4 -5.25 8.41 -13.01
C SER A 4 -3.75 8.70 -12.86
N ALA A 5 -3.18 9.56 -13.72
CA ALA A 5 -1.78 10.00 -13.58
C ALA A 5 -1.46 10.57 -12.18
N THR A 6 -2.49 11.03 -11.44
CA THR A 6 -2.45 11.47 -10.04
C THR A 6 -2.07 10.37 -9.03
N ASP A 7 -2.06 9.10 -9.45
CA ASP A 7 -1.78 7.96 -8.56
C ASP A 7 -0.29 7.64 -8.40
N TRP A 8 0.59 8.18 -9.23
CA TRP A 8 2.04 7.97 -9.10
C TRP A 8 2.68 9.17 -8.44
N ILE A 9 3.26 8.97 -7.25
CA ILE A 9 3.88 10.03 -6.45
C ILE A 9 5.37 9.77 -6.27
N SER A 10 6.13 10.84 -6.07
CA SER A 10 7.56 10.75 -5.78
C SER A 10 7.82 10.09 -4.42
N LEU A 11 9.05 9.61 -4.20
CA LEU A 11 9.45 9.08 -2.88
C LEU A 11 9.41 10.15 -1.77
N ALA A 12 9.57 11.43 -2.12
CA ALA A 12 9.47 12.53 -1.18
C ALA A 12 8.01 12.75 -0.76
N GLU A 13 7.09 12.87 -1.72
CA GLU A 13 5.65 12.97 -1.41
C GLU A 13 5.13 11.76 -0.63
N ALA A 14 5.62 10.56 -0.94
CA ALA A 14 5.27 9.37 -0.17
C ALA A 14 5.72 9.49 1.30
N ALA A 15 6.92 10.04 1.55
CA ALA A 15 7.40 10.29 2.91
C ALA A 15 6.54 11.34 3.63
N GLU A 16 6.10 12.40 2.94
CA GLU A 16 5.20 13.41 3.51
C GLU A 16 3.84 12.83 3.90
N ILE A 17 3.25 11.96 3.05
CA ILE A 17 1.98 11.28 3.37
C ILE A 17 2.11 10.43 4.64
N LEU A 18 3.20 9.68 4.79
CA LEU A 18 3.42 8.86 5.98
C LEU A 18 3.71 9.73 7.21
N ALA A 19 4.48 10.81 7.04
CA ALA A 19 4.79 11.75 8.11
C ALA A 19 3.54 12.47 8.64
N ALA A 20 2.56 12.78 7.79
CA ALA A 20 1.27 13.33 8.18
C ALA A 20 0.46 12.38 9.10
N ALA A 21 0.73 11.07 9.04
CA ALA A 21 0.18 10.07 9.95
C ALA A 21 1.11 9.77 11.14
N ASN A 22 2.09 10.64 11.41
CA ASN A 22 3.13 10.47 12.42
C ASN A 22 4.05 9.25 12.22
N VAL A 23 4.13 8.73 10.99
CA VAL A 23 5.00 7.60 10.63
C VAL A 23 6.15 8.11 9.76
N ARG A 24 7.34 8.25 10.34
CA ARG A 24 8.48 8.88 9.65
C ARG A 24 9.41 7.86 9.02
N PHE A 25 9.57 7.95 7.69
CA PHE A 25 10.56 7.18 6.95
C PHE A 25 11.41 8.08 6.04
N ARG A 26 12.66 7.69 5.82
CA ARG A 26 13.50 8.30 4.78
C ARG A 26 12.95 7.89 3.40
N PRO A 27 13.00 8.76 2.37
CA PRO A 27 12.64 8.39 1.00
C PRO A 27 13.41 7.16 0.48
N THR A 28 14.64 6.93 0.96
CA THR A 28 15.45 5.75 0.61
C THR A 28 14.86 4.43 1.10
N THR A 29 14.17 4.43 2.25
CA THR A 29 13.46 3.27 2.78
C THR A 29 12.29 2.89 1.88
N ILE A 30 11.47 3.88 1.52
CA ILE A 30 10.34 3.72 0.58
C ILE A 30 10.86 3.23 -0.78
N GLY A 31 11.97 3.82 -1.25
CA GLY A 31 12.63 3.39 -2.48
C GLY A 31 13.16 1.95 -2.42
N THR A 32 13.49 1.43 -1.24
CA THR A 32 13.89 0.04 -1.07
C THR A 32 12.69 -0.90 -1.17
N TRP A 33 11.56 -0.58 -0.54
CA TRP A 33 10.31 -1.33 -0.72
C TRP A 33 9.87 -1.38 -2.18
N ALA A 34 9.97 -0.26 -2.87
CA ALA A 34 9.67 -0.15 -4.29
C ALA A 34 10.61 -1.00 -5.17
N ARG A 35 11.91 -1.12 -4.80
CA ARG A 35 12.86 -2.00 -5.49
C ARG A 35 12.63 -3.48 -5.23
N THR A 36 12.23 -3.83 -4.00
CA THR A 36 11.99 -5.23 -3.60
C THR A 36 10.57 -5.70 -3.89
N GLY A 37 9.78 -4.95 -4.66
CA GLY A 37 8.41 -5.33 -5.04
C GLY A 37 7.36 -5.26 -3.92
N LYS A 38 7.69 -4.64 -2.77
CA LYS A 38 6.75 -4.44 -1.66
C LYS A 38 5.79 -3.27 -1.90
N LEU A 39 6.14 -2.38 -2.82
CA LEU A 39 5.29 -1.32 -3.36
C LEU A 39 5.38 -1.35 -4.89
N GLN A 40 4.24 -1.19 -5.56
CA GLN A 40 4.18 -0.90 -6.98
C GLN A 40 4.97 0.37 -7.28
N SER A 41 5.82 0.28 -8.30
CA SER A 41 6.63 1.40 -8.72
C SER A 41 6.86 1.46 -10.22
N ILE A 42 7.04 2.69 -10.71
CA ILE A 42 7.47 2.97 -12.09
C ILE A 42 8.76 3.80 -12.05
N LYS A 43 9.52 3.75 -13.14
CA LYS A 43 10.71 4.60 -13.33
C LYS A 43 10.46 5.53 -14.51
N LEU A 44 10.53 6.84 -14.27
CA LEU A 44 10.34 7.89 -15.28
C LEU A 44 11.52 8.86 -15.18
N GLY A 45 12.22 9.09 -16.30
CA GLY A 45 13.35 10.04 -16.34
C GLY A 45 14.43 9.78 -15.27
N GLY A 46 14.75 8.51 -15.01
CA GLY A 46 15.74 8.14 -13.98
C GLY A 46 15.23 8.15 -12.54
N ARG A 47 14.05 8.72 -12.27
CA ARG A 47 13.44 8.83 -10.94
C ARG A 47 12.38 7.75 -10.73
N ARG A 48 12.22 7.30 -9.48
CA ARG A 48 11.25 6.27 -9.10
C ARG A 48 10.03 6.91 -8.46
N PHE A 49 8.85 6.41 -8.85
CA PHE A 49 7.56 6.81 -8.32
C PHE A 49 6.83 5.57 -7.79
N VAL A 50 5.98 5.76 -6.79
CA VAL A 50 5.18 4.69 -6.14
C VAL A 50 3.70 5.00 -6.23
N ARG A 51 2.85 3.97 -6.08
CA ARG A 51 1.39 4.18 -6.04
C ARG A 51 0.97 4.87 -4.76
N ARG A 52 0.35 6.05 -4.87
CA ARG A 52 -0.24 6.82 -3.76
C ARG A 52 -1.22 5.97 -2.94
N GLY A 53 -2.06 5.17 -3.60
CA GLY A 53 -3.02 4.29 -2.96
C GLY A 53 -2.37 3.26 -2.03
N GLU A 54 -1.27 2.64 -2.47
CA GLU A 54 -0.54 1.67 -1.64
C GLU A 54 0.17 2.34 -0.47
N VAL A 55 0.76 3.52 -0.67
CA VAL A 55 1.36 4.30 0.42
C VAL A 55 0.32 4.64 1.50
N LYS A 56 -0.87 5.09 1.09
CA LYS A 56 -1.98 5.34 2.03
C LYS A 56 -2.48 4.07 2.71
N ALA A 57 -2.46 2.93 2.02
CA ALA A 57 -2.88 1.66 2.59
C ALA A 57 -1.98 1.19 3.75
N LEU A 58 -0.70 1.60 3.78
CA LEU A 58 0.22 1.27 4.88
C LEU A 58 -0.21 1.84 6.24
N ILE A 59 -0.95 2.95 6.22
CA ILE A 59 -1.44 3.66 7.42
C ILE A 59 -2.96 3.55 7.59
N ALA A 60 -3.63 2.88 6.66
CA ALA A 60 -5.06 2.65 6.75
C ALA A 60 -5.33 1.59 7.83
N PRO A 61 -6.37 1.77 8.67
CA PRO A 61 -6.77 0.75 9.60
C PRO A 61 -7.14 -0.53 8.84
N PRO A 62 -6.88 -1.73 9.41
CA PRO A 62 -7.29 -2.99 8.81
C PRO A 62 -8.78 -2.95 8.45
N ARG A 63 -9.11 -3.41 7.23
CA ARG A 63 -10.49 -3.43 6.76
C ARG A 63 -11.33 -4.28 7.71
N ARG A 64 -12.31 -3.66 8.38
CA ARG A 64 -13.28 -4.39 9.20
C ARG A 64 -14.21 -5.17 8.26
N VAL A 65 -14.30 -6.47 8.49
CA VAL A 65 -15.21 -7.37 7.77
C VAL A 65 -16.26 -7.83 8.78
N ARG A 66 -17.54 -7.80 8.41
CA ARG A 66 -18.59 -8.39 9.25
C ARG A 66 -18.30 -9.88 9.39
N ALA A 67 -18.50 -10.44 10.58
CA ALA A 67 -18.24 -11.85 10.85
C ALA A 67 -19.00 -12.75 9.86
N ASP A 68 -20.24 -12.39 9.53
CA ASP A 68 -21.10 -13.11 8.57
C ASP A 68 -20.57 -13.10 7.12
N HIS A 69 -19.60 -12.24 6.80
CA HIS A 69 -18.93 -12.19 5.49
C HIS A 69 -17.57 -12.91 5.50
N LEU A 70 -17.15 -13.47 6.63
CA LEU A 70 -16.01 -14.37 6.67
C LEU A 70 -16.49 -15.72 6.15
N GLN A 71 -15.89 -16.16 5.05
CA GLN A 71 -16.11 -17.51 4.56
C GLN A 71 -15.64 -18.50 5.65
N PRO A 72 -16.45 -19.49 6.04
CA PRO A 72 -16.03 -20.51 7.00
C PRO A 72 -14.78 -21.23 6.49
N GLY A 73 -13.98 -21.74 7.43
CA GLY A 73 -12.80 -22.54 7.11
C GLY A 73 -13.18 -23.73 6.22
N LEU A 74 -12.32 -24.06 5.26
CA LEU A 74 -12.55 -25.19 4.37
C LEU A 74 -12.82 -26.45 5.21
N PHE A 75 -14.01 -27.05 5.06
CA PHE A 75 -14.50 -28.23 5.79
C PHE A 75 -14.96 -28.03 7.25
N GLU A 76 -15.17 -26.80 7.73
CA GLU A 76 -15.80 -26.59 9.05
C GLU A 76 -17.21 -27.20 9.12
N ASP A 77 -17.94 -27.21 8.00
CA ASP A 77 -19.30 -27.76 7.90
C ASP A 77 -19.35 -29.30 7.77
N LEU A 78 -18.19 -29.97 7.57
CA LEU A 78 -18.14 -31.43 7.38
C LEU A 78 -17.99 -32.22 8.68
N ARG A 79 -17.84 -31.57 9.83
CA ARG A 79 -17.73 -32.25 11.14
C ARG A 79 -19.09 -32.45 11.81
N GLY A 80 -20.11 -32.78 11.01
CA GLY A 80 -21.43 -33.21 11.47
C GLY A 80 -21.46 -34.69 11.80
#